data_AF-A0A3A5L592-F1
#
_entry.id   AF-A0A3A5L592-F1
#
_cell.length_a   1.000
_cell.length_b   1.000
_cell.length_c   1.000
_cell.angle_alpha   90.00
_cell.angle_beta   90.00
_cell.angle_gamma   90.00
#
_symmetry.space_group_name_H-M   'P 1'
#
loop_
_entity.id
_entity.type
_entity.pdbx_description
1 polymer ?
#
loop_
_entity_poly.entity_id
_entity_poly.type
_entity_poly.pdbx_seq_one_letter_code
_entity_poly.pdbx_strand_id
1 'polypeptide(L)'
;MALYRRNEVWWISITHDGQRIQRSTGTANKLAAQEYHDKFKAELWSLAKLQSKAVYSWRDAVLRWLKENGHKRSINDDKTHLRWLDGYLKNYQLHEINRDLLESIADKKQETGVTATTVNRMLEVIRAILRKAQMEWEWLDKIPAIRMRHVENKRIRWITVSQAARLLKELPSHLRDMAAFSLATGLRAANVKGLQWQEVDMQKRHAWVHPDEAKTKKAIPVPLNDNAIAVLKSRIGSHPKYVFTYNDQPIQQCNTKAWRNALKRAGIENFRWHDLRHTWASWHVQNGTSLQELQLLGGWSSFEMVLRYAHLSSDHLKAAASTINTLGLVNG
;
A
#
# COMPACT_ATOMS: atom_id res chain seq x y z
N MET A 1 2.42 -27.33 50.79
CA MET A 1 1.32 -26.33 50.87
C MET A 1 1.77 -25.03 50.23
N ALA A 2 0.98 -24.47 49.32
CA ALA A 2 1.32 -23.25 48.57
C ALA A 2 1.19 -21.97 49.42
N LEU A 3 0.26 -21.99 50.38
CA LEU A 3 0.02 -20.93 51.36
C LEU A 3 0.15 -21.51 52.77
N TYR A 4 0.78 -20.76 53.68
CA TYR A 4 0.86 -21.11 55.11
C TYR A 4 0.83 -19.83 55.96
N ARG A 5 0.41 -19.92 57.23
CA ARG A 5 0.18 -18.74 58.09
C ARG A 5 1.28 -18.63 59.15
N ARG A 6 1.80 -17.41 59.36
CA ARG A 6 2.80 -17.09 60.39
C ARG A 6 2.51 -15.70 60.97
N ASN A 7 2.34 -15.60 62.29
CA ASN A 7 2.03 -14.35 63.00
C ASN A 7 0.89 -13.56 62.32
N GLU A 8 -0.26 -14.22 62.16
CA GLU A 8 -1.49 -13.69 61.54
C GLU A 8 -1.43 -13.37 60.03
N VAL A 9 -0.25 -13.31 59.43
CA VAL A 9 -0.02 -13.01 58.00
C VAL A 9 0.12 -14.29 57.18
N TRP A 10 -0.42 -14.31 55.97
CA TRP A 10 -0.23 -15.40 55.02
C TRP A 10 1.12 -15.29 54.30
N TRP A 11 1.77 -16.42 54.10
CA TRP A 11 3.03 -16.58 53.37
C TRP A 11 2.83 -17.51 52.20
N ILE A 12 3.52 -17.23 51.10
CA ILE A 12 3.58 -18.09 49.92
C ILE A 12 4.85 -18.92 49.93
N SER A 13 4.75 -20.13 49.40
CA SER A 13 5.88 -21.04 49.17
C SER A 13 5.79 -21.58 47.75
N ILE A 14 6.64 -21.09 46.86
CA ILE A 14 6.68 -21.49 45.45
C ILE A 14 8.03 -22.16 45.18
N THR A 15 8.01 -23.32 44.54
CA THR A 15 9.22 -23.98 44.01
C THR A 15 9.37 -23.61 42.54
N HIS A 16 10.51 -23.07 42.16
CA HIS A 16 10.84 -22.64 40.80
C HIS A 16 12.33 -22.90 40.53
N ASP A 17 12.66 -23.53 39.40
CA ASP A 17 14.03 -23.94 39.03
C ASP A 17 14.80 -24.67 40.13
N GLY A 18 14.13 -25.59 40.84
CA GLY A 18 14.72 -26.37 41.93
C GLY A 18 14.94 -25.60 43.24
N GLN A 19 14.70 -24.28 43.27
CA GLN A 19 14.80 -23.45 44.47
C GLN A 19 13.41 -23.17 45.06
N ARG A 20 13.34 -23.18 46.39
CA ARG A 20 12.11 -22.87 47.13
C ARG A 20 12.12 -21.41 47.58
N ILE A 21 11.24 -20.60 47.00
CA ILE A 21 11.07 -19.19 47.32
C ILE A 21 9.91 -19.05 48.31
N GLN A 22 10.18 -18.41 49.45
CA GLN A 22 9.18 -18.11 50.46
C GLN A 22 9.09 -16.61 50.69
N ARG A 23 7.88 -16.05 50.62
CA ARG A 23 7.64 -14.61 50.83
C ARG A 23 6.37 -14.38 51.64
N SER A 24 6.40 -13.37 52.50
CA SER A 24 5.21 -12.85 53.15
C SER A 24 4.31 -12.19 52.10
N THR A 25 3.00 -12.41 52.20
CA THR A 25 2.01 -11.69 51.37
C THR A 25 1.58 -10.36 52.00
N GLY A 26 1.99 -10.09 53.24
CA GLY A 26 1.65 -8.87 53.98
C GLY A 26 0.16 -8.74 54.36
N THR A 27 -0.66 -9.77 54.11
CA THR A 27 -2.10 -9.74 54.37
C THR A 27 -2.56 -10.90 55.26
N ALA A 28 -3.54 -10.65 56.11
CA ALA A 28 -4.26 -11.67 56.88
C ALA A 28 -5.41 -12.31 56.08
N ASN A 29 -5.78 -11.72 54.92
CA ASN A 29 -6.83 -12.22 54.06
C ASN A 29 -6.31 -13.32 53.13
N LYS A 30 -6.87 -14.53 53.24
CA LYS A 30 -6.48 -15.71 52.47
C LYS A 30 -6.70 -15.55 50.97
N LEU A 31 -7.76 -14.84 50.54
CA LEU A 31 -8.08 -14.64 49.12
C LEU A 31 -7.04 -13.72 48.46
N ALA A 32 -6.72 -12.59 49.12
CA ALA A 32 -5.67 -11.68 48.66
C ALA A 32 -4.28 -12.35 48.63
N ALA A 33 -4.00 -13.24 49.59
CA ALA A 33 -2.78 -14.04 49.60
C ALA A 33 -2.71 -15.03 48.41
N GLN A 34 -3.83 -15.62 48.01
CA GLN A 34 -3.93 -16.50 46.84
C GLN A 34 -3.75 -15.72 45.54
N GLU A 35 -4.36 -14.54 45.39
CA GLU A 35 -4.14 -13.68 44.21
C GLU A 35 -2.68 -13.25 44.07
N TYR A 36 -2.03 -12.89 45.18
CA TYR A 36 -0.61 -12.57 45.20
C TYR A 36 0.26 -13.77 44.82
N HIS A 37 -0.07 -14.97 45.34
CA HIS A 37 0.58 -16.22 44.95
C HIS A 37 0.50 -16.46 43.44
N ASP A 38 -0.70 -16.35 42.85
CA ASP A 38 -0.91 -16.69 41.45
C ASP A 38 -0.23 -15.69 40.51
N LYS A 39 -0.26 -14.39 40.85
CA LYS A 39 0.51 -13.36 40.13
C LYS A 39 2.01 -13.60 40.19
N PHE A 40 2.54 -13.83 41.39
CA PHE A 40 3.99 -14.01 41.58
C PHE A 40 4.48 -15.33 40.94
N LYS A 41 3.66 -16.38 40.97
CA LYS A 41 3.94 -17.63 40.24
C LYS A 41 3.96 -17.38 38.73
N ALA A 42 2.98 -16.66 38.18
CA ALA A 42 2.96 -16.33 36.75
C ALA A 42 4.18 -15.48 36.33
N GLU A 43 4.61 -14.54 37.17
CA GLU A 43 5.83 -13.74 36.94
C GLU A 43 7.10 -14.60 36.93
N LEU A 44 7.28 -15.49 37.91
CA LEU A 44 8.44 -16.40 37.96
C LEU A 44 8.50 -17.30 36.71
N TRP A 45 7.36 -17.90 36.33
CA TRP A 45 7.29 -18.73 35.13
C TRP A 45 7.53 -17.92 33.85
N SER A 46 7.11 -16.66 33.81
CA SER A 46 7.43 -15.74 32.71
C SER A 46 8.92 -15.43 32.64
N LEU A 47 9.58 -15.21 33.79
CA LEU A 47 11.00 -14.90 33.87
C LEU A 47 11.89 -16.07 33.47
N ALA A 48 11.60 -17.30 33.94
CA ALA A 48 12.33 -18.49 33.49
C ALA A 48 12.13 -18.76 31.99
N LYS A 49 10.92 -18.56 31.48
CA LYS A 49 10.65 -18.68 30.03
C LYS A 49 11.42 -17.63 29.22
N LEU A 50 11.64 -16.43 29.78
CA LEU A 50 12.49 -15.39 29.20
C LEU A 50 13.99 -15.78 29.24
N GLN A 51 14.47 -16.38 30.33
CA GLN A 51 15.86 -16.84 30.47
C GLN A 51 16.18 -18.07 29.63
N SER A 52 15.19 -18.93 29.34
CA SER A 52 15.37 -20.11 28.48
C SER A 52 15.18 -19.82 27.00
N LYS A 53 14.71 -18.63 26.62
CA LYS A 53 14.46 -18.28 25.21
C LYS A 53 15.78 -17.88 24.56
N ALA A 54 16.11 -18.55 23.45
CA ALA A 54 17.21 -18.13 22.61
C ALA A 54 17.07 -16.63 22.26
N VAL A 55 18.12 -15.86 22.53
CA VAL A 55 18.16 -14.43 22.24
C VAL A 55 18.47 -14.27 20.76
N TYR A 56 17.48 -13.84 19.99
CA TYR A 56 17.61 -13.64 18.54
C TYR A 56 17.90 -12.18 18.20
N SER A 57 18.84 -11.97 17.29
CA SER A 57 19.18 -10.62 16.82
C SER A 57 18.23 -10.13 15.73
N TRP A 58 18.18 -8.81 15.55
CA TRP A 58 17.52 -8.22 14.38
C TRP A 58 18.07 -8.77 13.07
N ARG A 59 19.38 -9.02 13.00
CA ARG A 59 20.03 -9.54 11.79
C ARG A 59 19.55 -10.95 11.44
N ASP A 60 19.37 -11.81 12.43
CA ASP A 60 18.83 -13.17 12.23
C ASP A 60 17.42 -13.10 11.67
N ALA A 61 16.60 -12.19 12.23
CA ALA A 61 15.24 -11.96 11.77
C ALA A 61 15.18 -11.46 10.33
N VAL A 62 16.09 -10.55 9.95
CA VAL A 62 16.21 -10.06 8.57
C VAL A 62 16.62 -11.17 7.60
N LEU A 63 17.62 -11.98 7.96
CA LEU A 63 18.09 -13.08 7.11
C LEU A 63 16.98 -14.11 6.87
N ARG A 64 16.26 -14.49 7.93
CA ARG A 64 15.11 -15.39 7.82
C ARG A 64 13.98 -14.78 7.00
N TRP A 65 13.65 -13.50 7.22
CA TRP A 65 12.65 -12.78 6.43
C TRP A 65 12.97 -12.81 4.93
N LEU A 66 14.22 -12.51 4.56
CA LEU A 66 14.65 -12.49 3.16
C LEU A 66 14.64 -13.88 2.52
N LYS A 67 14.97 -14.93 3.28
CA LYS A 67 14.89 -16.32 2.82
C LYS A 67 13.44 -16.74 2.56
N GLU A 68 12.54 -16.45 3.48
CA GLU A 68 11.13 -16.84 3.36
C GLU A 68 10.36 -16.00 2.31
N ASN A 69 10.70 -14.72 2.16
CA ASN A 69 9.94 -13.77 1.32
C ASN A 69 10.66 -13.42 0.01
N GLY A 70 11.63 -14.22 -0.43
CA GLY A 70 12.37 -13.98 -1.67
C GLY A 70 11.50 -13.87 -2.93
N HIS A 71 10.33 -14.53 -2.93
CA HIS A 71 9.35 -14.51 -4.01
C HIS A 71 8.47 -13.23 -4.04
N LYS A 72 8.53 -12.38 -3.01
CA LYS A 72 7.70 -11.18 -2.90
C LYS A 72 8.09 -10.16 -3.98
N ARG A 73 7.12 -9.69 -4.77
CA ARG A 73 7.36 -8.67 -5.83
C ARG A 73 8.04 -7.39 -5.32
N SER A 74 7.78 -7.00 -4.06
CA SER A 74 8.38 -5.81 -3.43
C SER A 74 9.68 -6.09 -2.66
N ILE A 75 10.27 -7.30 -2.77
CA ILE A 75 11.44 -7.67 -1.96
C ILE A 75 12.63 -6.73 -2.17
N ASN A 76 12.77 -6.14 -3.35
CA ASN A 76 13.85 -5.19 -3.63
C ASN A 76 13.64 -3.84 -2.92
N ASP A 77 12.38 -3.41 -2.76
CA ASP A 77 12.05 -2.23 -1.96
C ASP A 77 12.29 -2.51 -0.47
N ASP A 78 11.86 -3.69 0.00
CA ASP A 78 12.13 -4.15 1.38
C ASP A 78 13.65 -4.17 1.65
N LYS A 79 14.46 -4.76 0.75
CA LYS A 79 15.94 -4.77 0.84
C LYS A 79 16.53 -3.36 0.93
N THR A 80 15.97 -2.40 0.20
CA THR A 80 16.43 -1.01 0.24
C THR A 80 16.19 -0.38 1.61
N HIS A 81 15.00 -0.60 2.19
CA HIS A 81 14.71 -0.16 3.56
C HIS A 81 15.59 -0.87 4.60
N LEU A 82 15.77 -2.19 4.46
CA LEU A 82 16.56 -3.01 5.38
C LEU A 82 18.03 -2.63 5.40
N ARG A 83 18.64 -2.32 4.24
CA ARG A 83 20.01 -1.80 4.18
C ARG A 83 20.20 -0.51 4.96
N TRP A 84 19.22 0.40 4.88
CA TRP A 84 19.26 1.64 5.64
C TRP A 84 19.06 1.37 7.15
N LEU A 85 18.15 0.46 7.49
CA LEU A 85 17.88 0.07 8.88
C LEU A 85 19.04 -0.67 9.54
N ASP A 86 19.88 -1.36 8.77
CA ASP A 86 21.08 -2.05 9.29
C ASP A 86 22.01 -1.08 10.03
N GLY A 87 22.10 0.18 9.57
CA GLY A 87 22.87 1.22 10.26
C GLY A 87 22.40 1.55 11.68
N TYR A 88 21.18 1.14 12.05
CA TYR A 88 20.56 1.46 13.34
C TYR A 88 20.22 0.23 14.17
N LEU A 89 19.81 -0.88 13.54
CA LEU A 89 19.27 -2.05 14.23
C LEU A 89 20.18 -3.28 14.22
N LYS A 90 21.29 -3.28 13.47
CA LYS A 90 22.12 -4.50 13.27
C LYS A 90 22.63 -5.18 14.55
N ASN A 91 22.86 -4.40 15.60
CA ASN A 91 23.44 -4.87 16.86
C ASN A 91 22.37 -5.08 17.95
N TYR A 92 21.10 -4.82 17.66
CA TYR A 92 20.02 -4.96 18.62
C TYR A 92 19.46 -6.38 18.63
N GLN A 93 19.16 -6.88 19.83
CA GLN A 93 18.34 -8.05 20.02
C GLN A 93 16.87 -7.71 19.83
N LEU A 94 16.05 -8.67 19.37
CA LEU A 94 14.64 -8.40 19.08
C LEU A 94 13.86 -7.88 20.31
N HIS A 95 14.22 -8.33 21.51
CA HIS A 95 13.57 -7.89 22.76
C HIS A 95 13.96 -6.46 23.18
N GLU A 96 15.08 -5.93 22.68
CA GLU A 96 15.55 -4.57 22.98
C GLU A 96 14.87 -3.52 22.10
N ILE A 97 14.23 -3.96 21.00
CA ILE A 97 13.52 -3.07 20.08
C ILE A 97 12.23 -2.60 20.73
N ASN A 98 12.26 -1.38 21.25
CA ASN A 98 11.13 -0.73 21.90
C ASN A 98 10.55 0.41 21.04
N ARG A 99 9.46 1.03 21.53
CA ARG A 99 8.78 2.12 20.83
C ARG A 99 9.68 3.34 20.60
N ASP A 100 10.46 3.73 21.61
CA ASP A 100 11.25 4.97 21.56
C ASP A 100 12.41 4.84 20.57
N LEU A 101 13.03 3.66 20.50
CA LEU A 101 14.01 3.35 19.47
C LEU A 101 13.41 3.48 18.06
N LEU A 102 12.23 2.89 17.84
CA LEU A 102 11.57 2.95 16.53
C LEU A 102 11.13 4.37 16.15
N GLU A 103 10.70 5.17 17.12
CA GLU A 103 10.36 6.58 16.92
C GLU A 103 11.62 7.38 16.53
N SER A 104 12.73 7.19 17.25
CA SER A 104 14.01 7.86 16.93
C SER A 104 14.51 7.50 15.52
N ILE A 105 14.31 6.25 15.08
CA ILE A 105 14.67 5.81 13.72
C ILE A 105 13.73 6.45 12.69
N ALA A 106 12.45 6.57 13.00
CA ALA A 106 11.48 7.24 12.13
C ALA A 106 11.83 8.72 11.94
N ASP A 107 12.23 9.42 13.01
CA ASP A 107 12.64 10.83 12.96
C ASP A 107 13.93 11.00 12.15
N LYS A 108 14.95 10.17 12.40
CA LYS A 108 16.17 10.16 11.57
C LYS A 108 15.88 9.89 10.10
N LYS A 109 14.89 9.06 9.80
CA LYS A 109 14.47 8.84 8.41
C LYS A 109 13.82 10.08 7.83
N GLN A 110 12.99 10.77 8.60
CA GLN A 110 12.31 11.99 8.17
C GLN A 110 13.31 13.13 7.93
N GLU A 111 14.34 13.25 8.76
CA GLU A 111 15.45 14.21 8.60
C GLU A 111 16.23 14.02 7.29
N THR A 112 16.18 12.84 6.65
CA THR A 112 16.75 12.65 5.31
C THR A 112 15.91 13.28 4.19
N GLY A 113 14.84 14.02 4.54
CA GLY A 113 14.00 14.74 3.57
C GLY A 113 13.04 13.86 2.77
N VAL A 114 12.79 12.61 3.20
CA VAL A 114 11.82 11.74 2.52
C VAL A 114 10.39 12.01 2.98
N THR A 115 9.42 11.59 2.18
CA THR A 115 8.00 11.74 2.51
C THR A 115 7.58 10.86 3.69
N ALA A 116 6.54 11.28 4.42
CA ALA A 116 5.91 10.48 5.47
C ALA A 116 5.49 9.07 4.99
N THR A 117 5.08 8.94 3.72
CA THR A 117 4.79 7.63 3.09
C THR A 117 6.03 6.75 3.07
N THR A 118 7.19 7.28 2.72
CA THR A 118 8.46 6.54 2.68
C THR A 118 8.88 6.08 4.08
N VAL A 119 8.73 6.94 5.09
CA VAL A 119 8.95 6.58 6.50
C VAL A 119 8.01 5.44 6.91
N ASN A 120 6.73 5.55 6.57
CA ASN A 120 5.74 4.50 6.84
C ASN A 120 6.08 3.18 6.16
N ARG A 121 6.56 3.18 4.90
CA ARG A 121 6.98 1.94 4.23
C ARG A 121 8.13 1.24 4.96
N MET A 122 9.09 2.01 5.46
CA MET A 122 10.16 1.46 6.29
C MET A 122 9.62 0.85 7.60
N LEU A 123 8.74 1.56 8.30
CA LEU A 123 8.10 1.08 9.54
C LEU A 123 7.21 -0.16 9.30
N GLU A 124 6.56 -0.27 8.15
CA GLU A 124 5.79 -1.44 7.73
C GLU A 124 6.69 -2.67 7.55
N VAL A 125 7.89 -2.51 6.98
CA VAL A 125 8.88 -3.60 6.87
C VAL A 125 9.31 -4.08 8.25
N ILE A 126 9.61 -3.15 9.17
CA ILE A 126 9.93 -3.52 10.56
C ILE A 126 8.77 -4.28 11.21
N ARG A 127 7.56 -3.73 11.10
CA ARG A 127 6.35 -4.36 11.64
C ARG A 127 6.14 -5.77 11.10
N ALA A 128 6.36 -5.98 9.80
CA ALA A 128 6.18 -7.28 9.17
C ALA A 128 7.18 -8.32 9.72
N ILE A 129 8.44 -7.93 9.88
CA ILE A 129 9.48 -8.80 10.45
C ILE A 129 9.18 -9.12 11.91
N LEU A 130 8.84 -8.13 12.73
CA LEU A 130 8.50 -8.35 14.14
C LEU A 130 7.22 -9.20 14.31
N ARG A 131 6.25 -9.06 13.39
CA ARG A 131 5.08 -9.94 13.36
C ARG A 131 5.42 -11.38 13.06
N LYS A 132 6.27 -11.64 12.07
CA LYS A 132 6.76 -13.00 11.82
C LYS A 132 7.54 -13.55 13.01
N ALA A 133 8.42 -12.73 13.58
CA ALA A 133 9.18 -13.10 14.78
C ALA A 133 8.27 -13.49 15.95
N GLN A 134 7.14 -12.80 16.13
CA GLN A 134 6.19 -13.14 17.19
C GLN A 134 5.31 -14.34 16.84
N MET A 135 4.66 -14.31 15.67
CA MET A 135 3.52 -15.18 15.35
C MET A 135 3.92 -16.50 14.68
N GLU A 136 5.03 -16.52 13.96
CA GLU A 136 5.44 -17.69 13.16
C GLU A 136 6.75 -18.31 13.68
N TRP A 137 7.67 -17.48 14.16
CA TRP A 137 8.99 -17.95 14.59
C TRP A 137 9.08 -18.13 16.11
N GLU A 138 8.14 -17.55 16.85
CA GLU A 138 8.10 -17.55 18.32
C GLU A 138 9.35 -16.94 19.00
N TRP A 139 10.09 -16.12 18.26
CA TRP A 139 11.33 -15.44 18.69
C TRP A 139 11.07 -14.21 19.57
N LEU A 140 9.86 -13.67 19.55
CA LEU A 140 9.48 -12.47 20.29
C LEU A 140 8.11 -12.66 20.93
N ASP A 141 7.92 -12.27 22.20
CA ASP A 141 6.62 -12.42 22.88
C ASP A 141 5.66 -11.27 22.58
N LYS A 142 6.19 -10.04 22.49
CA LYS A 142 5.40 -8.83 22.29
C LYS A 142 6.06 -7.88 21.31
N ILE A 143 5.25 -7.37 20.39
CA ILE A 143 5.67 -6.36 19.42
C ILE A 143 5.48 -4.97 20.04
N PRO A 144 6.47 -4.06 19.95
CA PRO A 144 6.29 -2.67 20.37
C PRO A 144 5.23 -1.96 19.52
N ALA A 145 4.57 -0.95 20.09
CA ALA A 145 3.65 -0.13 19.35
C ALA A 145 4.41 0.71 18.30
N ILE A 146 4.04 0.59 17.03
CA ILE A 146 4.68 1.31 15.92
C ILE A 146 3.73 2.41 15.43
N ARG A 147 4.07 3.67 15.71
CA ARG A 147 3.27 4.83 15.30
C ARG A 147 3.55 5.19 13.85
N MET A 148 2.53 5.07 13.00
CA MET A 148 2.63 5.52 11.60
C MET A 148 2.48 7.04 11.52
N ARG A 149 3.23 7.67 10.61
CA ARG A 149 3.08 9.09 10.27
C ARG A 149 1.78 9.32 9.52
N HIS A 150 1.11 10.43 9.80
CA HIS A 150 -0.08 10.82 9.05
C HIS A 150 0.32 11.17 7.61
N VAL A 151 -0.47 10.69 6.63
CA VAL A 151 -0.24 10.94 5.21
C VAL A 151 -1.52 11.51 4.62
N GLU A 152 -1.49 12.77 4.23
CA GLU A 152 -2.58 13.35 3.44
C GLU A 152 -2.51 12.85 1.99
N ASN A 153 -3.41 11.93 1.64
CA ASN A 153 -3.59 11.50 0.26
C ASN A 153 -4.65 12.37 -0.43
N LYS A 154 -4.23 13.50 -1.01
CA LYS A 154 -5.19 14.47 -1.59
C LYS A 154 -4.89 14.97 -3.01
N ARG A 155 -3.92 14.41 -3.74
CA ARG A 155 -3.68 14.91 -5.09
C ARG A 155 -4.42 14.11 -6.15
N ILE A 156 -5.60 14.61 -6.54
CA ILE A 156 -6.28 14.23 -7.77
C ILE A 156 -5.98 15.32 -8.78
N ARG A 157 -5.08 15.02 -9.71
CA ARG A 157 -4.71 15.92 -10.80
C ARG A 157 -5.27 15.37 -12.10
N TRP A 158 -6.02 16.19 -12.82
CA TRP A 158 -6.56 15.88 -14.14
C TRP A 158 -6.41 17.08 -15.09
N ILE A 159 -6.46 16.86 -16.40
CA ILE A 159 -6.35 17.92 -17.42
C ILE A 159 -7.62 18.00 -18.27
N THR A 160 -7.92 19.18 -18.83
CA THR A 160 -9.06 19.35 -19.74
C THR A 160 -8.83 18.64 -21.08
N VAL A 161 -9.90 18.43 -21.85
CA VAL A 161 -9.81 17.87 -23.22
C VAL A 161 -8.89 18.70 -24.11
N SER A 162 -8.99 20.03 -24.03
CA SER A 162 -8.11 20.95 -24.77
C SER A 162 -6.64 20.84 -24.35
N GLN A 163 -6.36 20.72 -23.04
CA GLN A 163 -5.00 20.49 -22.54
C GLN A 163 -4.45 19.14 -23.00
N ALA A 164 -5.27 18.07 -22.97
CA ALA A 164 -4.89 16.76 -23.47
C ALA A 164 -4.56 16.80 -24.96
N ALA A 165 -5.36 17.49 -25.78
CA ALA A 165 -5.08 17.67 -27.20
C ALA A 165 -3.73 18.38 -27.45
N ARG A 166 -3.44 19.45 -26.71
CA ARG A 166 -2.13 20.12 -26.76
C ARG A 166 -0.99 19.17 -26.36
N LEU A 167 -1.16 18.42 -25.27
CA LEU A 167 -0.15 17.44 -24.82
C LEU A 167 0.14 16.39 -25.89
N LEU A 168 -0.90 15.81 -26.50
CA LEU A 168 -0.74 14.78 -27.53
C LEU A 168 -0.03 15.33 -28.77
N LYS A 169 -0.29 16.59 -29.15
CA LYS A 169 0.42 17.26 -30.27
C LYS A 169 1.92 17.41 -30.00
N GLU A 170 2.30 17.66 -28.74
CA GLU A 170 3.69 17.87 -28.35
C GLU A 170 4.47 16.58 -28.08
N LEU A 171 3.81 15.42 -28.00
CA LEU A 171 4.46 14.14 -27.72
C LEU A 171 5.05 13.49 -28.98
N PRO A 172 6.21 12.79 -28.87
CA PRO A 172 6.70 11.96 -29.96
C PRO A 172 5.73 10.80 -30.22
N SER A 173 5.67 10.29 -31.46
CA SER A 173 4.68 9.31 -31.93
C SER A 173 4.45 8.15 -30.95
N HIS A 174 5.51 7.46 -30.54
CA HIS A 174 5.44 6.33 -29.62
C HIS A 174 4.79 6.67 -28.26
N LEU A 175 5.07 7.85 -27.68
CA LEU A 175 4.42 8.28 -26.43
C LEU A 175 3.04 8.87 -26.67
N ARG A 176 2.82 9.56 -27.78
CA ARG A 176 1.53 10.16 -28.14
C ARG A 176 0.46 9.08 -28.23
N ASP A 177 0.72 8.04 -29.01
CA ASP A 177 -0.25 6.98 -29.26
C ASP A 177 -0.54 6.22 -27.95
N MET A 178 0.50 5.93 -27.17
CA MET A 178 0.38 5.29 -25.85
C MET A 178 -0.40 6.17 -24.83
N ALA A 179 -0.19 7.49 -24.85
CA ALA A 179 -0.89 8.44 -23.98
C ALA A 179 -2.36 8.58 -24.39
N ALA A 180 -2.64 8.67 -25.69
CA ALA A 180 -4.00 8.71 -26.23
C ALA A 180 -4.79 7.45 -25.85
N PHE A 181 -4.16 6.28 -25.99
CA PHE A 181 -4.76 5.02 -25.56
C PHE A 181 -5.00 4.97 -24.04
N SER A 182 -4.06 5.49 -23.23
CA SER A 182 -4.22 5.57 -21.77
C SER A 182 -5.36 6.51 -21.37
N LEU A 183 -5.54 7.63 -22.06
CA LEU A 183 -6.66 8.57 -21.86
C LEU A 183 -8.00 7.99 -22.30
N ALA A 184 -8.01 7.09 -23.27
CA ALA A 184 -9.22 6.47 -23.78
C ALA A 184 -9.72 5.30 -22.91
N THR A 185 -8.81 4.58 -22.25
CA THR A 185 -9.10 3.32 -21.54
C THR A 185 -8.92 3.38 -20.03
N GLY A 186 -8.20 4.38 -19.51
CA GLY A 186 -7.89 4.47 -18.08
C GLY A 186 -6.96 3.36 -17.56
N LEU A 187 -6.35 2.56 -18.44
CA LEU A 187 -5.48 1.46 -18.06
C LEU A 187 -4.26 1.92 -17.26
N ARG A 188 -3.76 1.05 -16.36
CA ARG A 188 -2.52 1.32 -15.62
C ARG A 188 -1.35 1.30 -16.60
N ALA A 189 -0.36 2.17 -16.36
CA ALA A 189 0.83 2.26 -17.19
C ALA A 189 1.53 0.89 -17.39
N ALA A 190 1.58 0.05 -16.36
CA ALA A 190 2.14 -1.30 -16.48
C ALA A 190 1.44 -2.13 -17.58
N ASN A 191 0.11 -2.14 -17.57
CA ASN A 191 -0.72 -2.87 -18.51
C ASN A 191 -0.58 -2.32 -19.94
N VAL A 192 -0.45 -1.00 -20.09
CA VAL A 192 -0.31 -0.38 -21.43
C VAL A 192 1.08 -0.64 -22.01
N LYS A 193 2.14 -0.53 -21.19
CA LYS A 193 3.53 -0.75 -21.61
C LYS A 193 3.79 -2.16 -22.15
N GLY A 194 3.11 -3.15 -21.57
CA GLY A 194 3.25 -4.57 -21.91
C GLY A 194 2.22 -5.09 -22.92
N LEU A 195 1.25 -4.27 -23.35
CA LEU A 195 0.09 -4.72 -24.13
C LEU A 195 0.52 -5.42 -25.43
N GLN A 196 0.03 -6.64 -25.61
CA GLN A 196 0.30 -7.49 -26.76
C GLN A 196 -0.91 -7.56 -27.70
N TRP A 197 -0.68 -7.80 -28.99
CA TRP A 197 -1.76 -7.94 -29.96
C TRP A 197 -2.72 -9.10 -29.64
N GLN A 198 -2.21 -10.20 -29.06
CA GLN A 198 -3.03 -11.33 -28.63
C GLN A 198 -4.01 -10.99 -27.48
N GLU A 199 -3.77 -9.89 -26.77
CA GLU A 199 -4.59 -9.42 -25.65
C GLU A 199 -5.68 -8.45 -26.13
N VAL A 200 -5.75 -8.15 -27.42
CA VAL A 200 -6.67 -7.18 -28.00
C VAL A 200 -7.61 -7.87 -28.99
N ASP A 201 -8.89 -7.87 -28.68
CA ASP A 201 -9.95 -8.26 -29.61
C ASP A 201 -10.57 -7.01 -30.24
N MET A 202 -10.12 -6.67 -31.44
CA MET A 202 -10.60 -5.49 -32.19
C MET A 202 -12.05 -5.64 -32.67
N GLN A 203 -12.54 -6.86 -32.87
CA GLN A 203 -13.91 -7.11 -33.33
C GLN A 203 -14.89 -6.94 -32.18
N LYS A 204 -14.60 -7.57 -31.03
CA LYS A 204 -15.40 -7.42 -29.81
C LYS A 204 -15.15 -6.10 -29.10
N ARG A 205 -14.15 -5.32 -29.53
CA ARG A 205 -13.72 -4.05 -28.91
C ARG A 205 -13.36 -4.21 -27.43
N HIS A 206 -12.55 -5.21 -27.11
CA HIS A 206 -12.09 -5.48 -25.75
C HIS A 206 -10.57 -5.69 -25.69
N ALA A 207 -9.94 -5.23 -24.62
CA ALA A 207 -8.58 -5.58 -24.25
C ALA A 207 -8.57 -6.39 -22.95
N TRP A 208 -7.66 -7.36 -22.85
CA TRP A 208 -7.52 -8.23 -21.69
C TRP A 208 -6.29 -7.84 -20.88
N VAL A 209 -6.46 -7.58 -19.59
CA VAL A 209 -5.34 -7.39 -18.66
C VAL A 209 -5.10 -8.70 -17.91
N HIS A 210 -3.93 -9.30 -18.07
CA HIS A 210 -3.63 -10.58 -17.42
C HIS A 210 -3.57 -10.50 -15.88
N PRO A 211 -3.96 -11.59 -15.17
CA PRO A 211 -3.92 -11.69 -13.72
C PRO A 211 -2.58 -11.35 -13.06
N ASP A 212 -1.46 -11.65 -13.72
CA ASP A 212 -0.11 -11.42 -13.19
C ASP A 212 0.29 -9.93 -13.16
N GLU A 213 -0.43 -9.12 -13.95
CA GLU A 213 -0.29 -7.66 -14.02
C GLU A 213 -1.40 -6.92 -13.24
N ALA A 214 -2.54 -7.57 -13.04
CA ALA A 214 -3.61 -7.07 -12.19
C ALA A 214 -3.29 -7.31 -10.71
N LYS A 215 -3.23 -6.24 -9.90
CA LYS A 215 -3.09 -6.35 -8.43
C LYS A 215 -4.14 -7.26 -7.76
N THR A 216 -5.21 -7.59 -8.46
CA THR A 216 -6.35 -8.40 -8.02
C THR A 216 -6.39 -9.83 -8.58
N LYS A 217 -5.38 -10.28 -9.37
CA LYS A 217 -5.30 -11.64 -9.95
C LYS A 217 -6.54 -12.11 -10.73
N LYS A 218 -7.37 -11.19 -11.23
CA LYS A 218 -8.52 -11.49 -12.11
C LYS A 218 -8.27 -10.82 -13.45
N ALA A 219 -8.52 -11.54 -14.55
CA ALA A 219 -8.53 -10.93 -15.87
C ALA A 219 -9.69 -9.92 -15.92
N ILE A 220 -9.39 -8.67 -16.26
CA ILE A 220 -10.39 -7.62 -16.35
C ILE A 220 -10.56 -7.29 -17.84
N PRO A 221 -11.72 -7.60 -18.44
CA PRO A 221 -12.02 -7.15 -19.79
C PRO A 221 -12.21 -5.63 -19.76
N VAL A 222 -11.45 -4.91 -20.58
CA VAL A 222 -11.52 -3.45 -20.71
C VAL A 222 -12.18 -3.12 -22.03
N PRO A 223 -13.39 -2.52 -22.04
CA PRO A 223 -14.05 -2.12 -23.27
C PRO A 223 -13.26 -0.99 -23.94
N LEU A 224 -13.16 -1.05 -25.26
CA LEU A 224 -12.42 -0.12 -26.09
C LEU A 224 -13.39 0.81 -26.82
N ASN A 225 -13.29 2.12 -26.57
CA ASN A 225 -14.03 3.12 -27.32
C ASN A 225 -13.40 3.38 -28.70
N ASP A 226 -14.06 4.18 -29.53
CA ASP A 226 -13.61 4.46 -30.90
C ASP A 226 -12.21 5.10 -30.94
N ASN A 227 -11.87 5.94 -29.96
CA ASN A 227 -10.53 6.54 -29.85
C ASN A 227 -9.46 5.48 -29.58
N ALA A 228 -9.71 4.54 -28.67
CA ALA A 228 -8.79 3.44 -28.39
C ALA A 228 -8.60 2.55 -29.63
N ILE A 229 -9.69 2.25 -30.34
CA ILE A 229 -9.65 1.48 -31.59
C ILE A 229 -8.89 2.22 -32.69
N ALA A 230 -9.08 3.54 -32.84
CA ALA A 230 -8.34 4.34 -33.82
C ALA A 230 -6.83 4.32 -33.56
N VAL A 231 -6.42 4.44 -32.29
CA VAL A 231 -5.01 4.31 -31.90
C VAL A 231 -4.48 2.92 -32.25
N LEU A 232 -5.21 1.85 -31.90
CA LEU A 232 -4.78 0.48 -32.20
C LEU A 232 -4.62 0.26 -33.71
N LYS A 233 -5.57 0.73 -34.53
CA LYS A 233 -5.47 0.66 -36.00
C LYS A 233 -4.21 1.34 -36.54
N SER A 234 -3.85 2.51 -36.01
CA SER A 234 -2.64 3.23 -36.44
C SER A 234 -1.33 2.51 -36.11
N ARG A 235 -1.36 1.52 -35.21
CA ARG A 235 -0.20 0.75 -34.76
C ARG A 235 -0.08 -0.63 -35.41
N ILE A 236 -1.09 -1.08 -36.16
CA ILE A 236 -1.05 -2.37 -36.86
C ILE A 236 0.18 -2.39 -37.79
N GLY A 237 0.92 -3.51 -37.75
CA GLY A 237 2.14 -3.68 -38.55
C GLY A 237 3.39 -2.99 -37.98
N SER A 238 3.28 -2.18 -36.91
CA SER A 238 4.45 -1.52 -36.31
C SER A 238 5.38 -2.49 -35.57
N HIS A 239 4.84 -3.58 -35.01
CA HIS A 239 5.61 -4.60 -34.30
C HIS A 239 4.80 -5.90 -34.18
N PRO A 240 5.40 -7.10 -34.29
CA PRO A 240 4.66 -8.37 -34.36
C PRO A 240 3.97 -8.78 -33.05
N LYS A 241 4.54 -8.45 -31.89
CA LYS A 241 4.05 -8.88 -30.56
C LYS A 241 3.37 -7.76 -29.77
N TYR A 242 4.08 -6.69 -29.48
CA TYR A 242 3.62 -5.57 -28.66
C TYR A 242 2.95 -4.46 -29.46
N VAL A 243 1.97 -3.79 -28.87
CA VAL A 243 1.24 -2.66 -29.46
C VAL A 243 2.07 -1.37 -29.40
N PHE A 244 2.68 -1.10 -28.25
CA PHE A 244 3.44 0.13 -27.97
C PHE A 244 4.92 -0.16 -27.79
N THR A 245 5.72 0.26 -28.75
CA THR A 245 7.16 0.02 -28.79
C THR A 245 7.95 1.29 -29.08
N TYR A 246 9.21 1.30 -28.66
CA TYR A 246 10.23 2.29 -29.01
C TYR A 246 11.53 1.55 -29.27
N ASN A 247 12.16 1.77 -30.43
CA ASN A 247 13.33 1.02 -30.90
C ASN A 247 13.14 -0.50 -30.79
N ASP A 248 12.01 -1.00 -31.31
CA ASP A 248 11.62 -2.42 -31.31
C ASP A 248 11.54 -3.11 -29.94
N GLN A 249 11.51 -2.33 -28.86
CA GLN A 249 11.34 -2.82 -27.50
C GLN A 249 10.06 -2.25 -26.87
N PRO A 250 9.37 -3.02 -26.00
CA PRO A 250 8.23 -2.51 -25.25
C PRO A 250 8.67 -1.34 -24.38
N ILE A 251 7.87 -0.28 -24.37
CA ILE A 251 8.20 0.96 -23.64
C ILE A 251 8.32 0.64 -22.15
N GLN A 252 9.49 0.90 -21.54
CA GLN A 252 9.72 0.58 -20.12
C GLN A 252 9.39 1.74 -19.18
N GLN A 253 9.63 2.98 -19.62
CA GLN A 253 9.48 4.18 -18.82
C GLN A 253 8.61 5.21 -19.53
N CYS A 254 7.61 5.74 -18.84
CA CYS A 254 6.69 6.72 -19.40
C CYS A 254 7.05 8.17 -19.04
N ASN A 255 7.55 8.42 -17.82
CA ASN A 255 7.89 9.77 -17.34
C ASN A 255 9.31 10.19 -17.75
N THR A 256 9.64 10.03 -19.04
CA THR A 256 10.99 10.30 -19.58
C THR A 256 11.25 11.81 -19.71
N LYS A 257 12.46 12.19 -20.15
CA LYS A 257 12.78 13.57 -20.52
C LYS A 257 11.85 14.08 -21.64
N ALA A 258 11.50 13.22 -22.61
CA ALA A 258 10.58 13.56 -23.68
C ALA A 258 9.18 13.94 -23.16
N TRP A 259 8.64 13.16 -22.22
CA TRP A 259 7.38 13.46 -21.54
C TRP A 259 7.41 14.82 -20.83
N ARG A 260 8.45 15.07 -20.03
CA ARG A 260 8.60 16.34 -19.28
C ARG A 260 8.74 17.55 -20.21
N ASN A 261 9.46 17.41 -21.32
CA ASN A 261 9.60 18.46 -22.31
C ASN A 261 8.27 18.74 -23.05
N ALA A 262 7.50 17.71 -23.37
CA ALA A 262 6.18 17.86 -23.98
C ALA A 262 5.20 18.59 -23.04
N LEU A 263 5.22 18.27 -21.74
CA LEU A 263 4.43 18.98 -20.74
C LEU A 263 4.79 20.47 -20.66
N LYS A 264 6.10 20.80 -20.69
CA LYS A 264 6.57 22.19 -20.70
C LYS A 264 6.04 22.95 -21.92
N ARG A 265 6.12 22.35 -23.13
CA ARG A 265 5.60 22.96 -24.36
C ARG A 265 4.07 23.09 -24.36
N ALA A 266 3.36 22.13 -23.78
CA ALA A 266 1.90 22.15 -23.64
C ALA A 266 1.39 23.08 -22.53
N GLY A 267 2.29 23.70 -21.74
CA GLY A 267 1.95 24.56 -20.61
C GLY A 267 1.23 23.80 -19.48
N ILE A 268 1.64 22.55 -19.23
CA ILE A 268 1.03 21.69 -18.20
C ILE A 268 2.02 21.44 -17.08
N GLU A 269 1.69 21.93 -15.89
CA GLU A 269 2.54 21.76 -14.71
C GLU A 269 2.09 20.61 -13.82
N ASN A 270 3.09 20.04 -13.13
CA ASN A 270 2.94 19.04 -12.08
C ASN A 270 2.03 17.87 -12.49
N PHE A 271 2.26 17.31 -13.67
CA PHE A 271 1.47 16.22 -14.27
C PHE A 271 2.37 15.02 -14.59
N ARG A 272 1.93 13.82 -14.21
CA ARG A 272 2.64 12.55 -14.36
C ARG A 272 1.84 11.62 -15.25
N TRP A 273 2.46 10.58 -15.80
CA TRP A 273 1.75 9.60 -16.61
C TRP A 273 0.52 8.99 -15.91
N HIS A 274 0.62 8.74 -14.60
CA HIS A 274 -0.50 8.18 -13.83
C HIS A 274 -1.70 9.14 -13.75
N ASP A 275 -1.47 10.44 -13.92
CA ASP A 275 -2.53 11.44 -13.94
C ASP A 275 -3.40 11.34 -15.21
N LEU A 276 -2.96 10.61 -16.26
CA LEU A 276 -3.82 10.26 -17.40
C LEU A 276 -4.99 9.38 -16.96
N ARG A 277 -4.76 8.44 -16.04
CA ARG A 277 -5.84 7.61 -15.47
C ARG A 277 -6.77 8.44 -14.57
N HIS A 278 -6.21 9.37 -13.80
CA HIS A 278 -7.02 10.33 -13.04
C HIS A 278 -7.84 11.24 -13.96
N THR A 279 -7.28 11.62 -15.10
CA THR A 279 -7.97 12.40 -16.14
C THR A 279 -9.13 11.63 -16.74
N TRP A 280 -8.88 10.39 -17.18
CA TRP A 280 -9.93 9.49 -17.68
C TRP A 280 -11.07 9.31 -16.67
N ALA A 281 -10.75 9.05 -15.40
CA ALA A 281 -11.76 8.90 -14.35
C ALA A 281 -12.54 10.19 -14.09
N SER A 282 -11.85 11.34 -14.11
CA SER A 282 -12.47 12.66 -13.92
C SER A 282 -13.44 12.97 -15.06
N TRP A 283 -13.05 12.70 -16.31
CA TRP A 283 -13.92 12.90 -17.48
C TRP A 283 -15.14 11.99 -17.44
N HIS A 284 -15.00 10.73 -17.01
CA HIS A 284 -16.15 9.84 -16.82
C HIS A 284 -17.17 10.43 -15.85
N VAL A 285 -16.72 10.87 -14.67
CA VAL A 285 -17.63 11.46 -13.66
C VAL A 285 -18.25 12.77 -14.14
N GLN A 286 -17.46 13.63 -14.81
CA GLN A 286 -17.95 14.88 -15.40
C GLN A 286 -18.99 14.65 -16.50
N ASN A 287 -18.86 13.55 -17.26
CA ASN A 287 -19.80 13.15 -18.30
C ASN A 287 -20.95 12.26 -17.77
N GLY A 288 -21.14 12.18 -16.44
CA GLY A 288 -22.29 11.51 -15.83
C GLY A 288 -22.18 10.00 -15.67
N THR A 289 -21.00 9.40 -15.87
CA THR A 289 -20.79 7.98 -15.54
C THR A 289 -20.90 7.78 -14.02
N SER A 290 -21.70 6.79 -13.60
CA SER A 290 -21.85 6.49 -12.17
C SER A 290 -20.53 6.00 -11.55
N LEU A 291 -20.34 6.20 -10.24
CA LEU A 291 -19.13 5.74 -9.55
C LEU A 291 -19.02 4.21 -9.57
N GLN A 292 -20.15 3.50 -9.62
CA GLN A 292 -20.23 2.04 -9.73
C GLN A 292 -19.70 1.57 -11.09
N GLU A 293 -20.18 2.17 -12.19
CA GLU A 293 -19.67 1.87 -13.54
C GLU A 293 -18.18 2.23 -13.63
N LEU A 294 -17.77 3.39 -13.11
CA LEU A 294 -16.37 3.80 -13.10
C LEU A 294 -15.49 2.79 -12.33
N GLN A 295 -15.97 2.24 -11.21
CA GLN A 295 -15.25 1.22 -10.44
C GLN A 295 -14.98 -0.02 -11.30
N LEU A 296 -16.01 -0.50 -12.01
CA LEU A 296 -15.94 -1.67 -12.88
C LEU A 296 -15.01 -1.41 -14.06
N LEU A 297 -15.21 -0.30 -14.78
CA LEU A 297 -14.41 0.09 -15.95
C LEU A 297 -12.92 0.21 -15.61
N GLY A 298 -12.59 0.82 -14.47
CA GLY A 298 -11.20 0.99 -14.09
C GLY A 298 -10.59 -0.21 -13.36
N GLY A 299 -11.40 -1.18 -12.90
CA GLY A 299 -10.90 -2.29 -12.10
C GLY A 299 -10.32 -1.86 -10.74
N TRP A 300 -11.04 -1.01 -10.01
CA TRP A 300 -10.70 -0.63 -8.63
C TRP A 300 -11.19 -1.67 -7.63
N SER A 301 -10.30 -2.07 -6.70
CA SER A 301 -10.58 -3.12 -5.71
C SER A 301 -11.54 -2.70 -4.61
N SER A 302 -11.68 -1.40 -4.34
CA SER A 302 -12.62 -0.87 -3.36
C SER A 302 -13.28 0.41 -3.87
N PHE A 303 -14.52 0.62 -3.46
CA PHE A 303 -15.30 1.81 -3.81
C PHE A 303 -14.69 3.10 -3.22
N GLU A 304 -14.02 3.00 -2.07
CA GLU A 304 -13.27 4.10 -1.45
C GLU A 304 -12.20 4.70 -2.39
N MET A 305 -11.58 3.88 -3.25
CA MET A 305 -10.64 4.40 -4.24
C MET A 305 -11.31 5.28 -5.30
N VAL A 306 -12.60 5.08 -5.56
CA VAL A 306 -13.38 5.80 -6.57
C VAL A 306 -14.09 7.02 -5.97
N LEU A 307 -14.47 6.96 -4.69
CA LEU A 307 -15.08 8.09 -3.95
C LEU A 307 -14.28 9.39 -4.05
N ARG A 308 -12.97 9.29 -4.26
CA ARG A 308 -12.10 10.44 -4.48
C ARG A 308 -12.58 11.34 -5.65
N TYR A 309 -13.23 10.78 -6.66
CA TYR A 309 -13.73 11.53 -7.82
C TYR A 309 -15.17 12.04 -7.65
N ALA A 310 -15.89 11.65 -6.58
CA ALA A 310 -17.31 11.94 -6.41
C ALA A 310 -17.65 13.44 -6.49
N HIS A 311 -16.77 14.29 -5.96
CA HIS A 311 -16.94 15.75 -5.99
C HIS A 311 -16.93 16.37 -7.40
N LEU A 312 -16.49 15.63 -8.42
CA LEU A 312 -16.46 16.08 -9.83
C LEU A 312 -17.80 15.88 -10.55
N SER A 313 -18.81 15.31 -9.87
CA SER A 313 -20.12 14.96 -10.42
C SER A 313 -21.11 16.14 -10.49
N SER A 314 -20.69 17.35 -10.11
CA SER A 314 -21.60 18.48 -9.85
C SER A 314 -22.55 18.81 -11.00
N ASP A 315 -22.14 18.62 -12.26
CA ASP A 315 -23.01 18.92 -13.40
C ASP A 315 -24.09 17.84 -13.64
N HIS A 316 -23.82 16.56 -13.35
CA HIS A 316 -24.87 15.53 -13.39
C HIS A 316 -25.88 15.68 -12.24
N LEU A 317 -25.42 16.22 -11.09
CA LEU A 317 -26.32 16.54 -9.97
C LEU A 317 -27.33 17.64 -10.33
N LYS A 318 -27.08 18.48 -11.35
CA LYS A 318 -28.11 19.40 -11.86
C LYS A 318 -29.29 18.66 -12.46
N ALA A 319 -29.04 17.63 -13.28
CA ALA A 319 -30.10 16.79 -13.82
C ALA A 319 -30.86 16.05 -12.71
N ALA A 320 -30.13 15.49 -11.74
CA ALA A 320 -30.73 14.80 -10.59
C ALA A 320 -31.54 15.75 -9.68
N ALA A 321 -31.07 16.99 -9.47
CA ALA A 321 -31.78 18.03 -8.73
C ALA A 321 -33.07 18.45 -9.45
N SER A 322 -33.04 18.55 -10.79
CA SER A 322 -34.21 18.86 -11.60
C SER A 322 -35.30 17.78 -11.59
N THR A 323 -34.98 16.55 -11.16
CA THR A 323 -35.96 15.45 -11.03
C THR A 323 -37.09 15.78 -10.04
N ILE A 324 -36.85 16.66 -9.07
CA ILE A 324 -37.84 17.10 -8.07
C ILE A 324 -38.45 18.48 -8.39
N ASN A 325 -38.51 18.88 -9.67
CA ASN A 325 -39.17 20.11 -10.13
C ASN A 325 -40.72 20.05 -10.05
N THR A 326 -41.27 19.42 -9.01
CA THR A 326 -42.71 19.31 -8.77
C THR A 326 -43.30 20.53 -8.06
N LEU A 327 -42.46 21.47 -7.58
CA LEU A 327 -42.92 22.60 -6.77
C LEU A 327 -43.53 23.77 -7.55
N GLY A 328 -43.55 23.77 -8.89
CA GLY A 328 -44.22 24.83 -9.67
C GLY A 328 -43.71 26.26 -9.43
N LEU A 329 -42.57 26.42 -8.75
CA LEU A 329 -41.99 27.71 -8.35
C LEU A 329 -41.23 28.42 -9.48
N VAL A 330 -41.09 27.77 -10.65
CA VAL A 330 -40.44 28.33 -11.83
C VAL A 330 -41.48 28.43 -12.95
N ASN A 331 -42.31 29.46 -12.86
CA ASN A 331 -43.05 30.01 -13.99
C ASN A 331 -42.47 31.41 -14.24
N GLY A 332 -41.80 31.60 -15.38
CA GLY A 332 -41.16 32.85 -15.77
C GLY A 332 -40.19 32.66 -16.91
#